data_AF-A0A843HNZ8-F1
#
_entry.id   AF-A0A843HNZ8-F1
#
_cell.length_a   1.000
_cell.length_b   1.000
_cell.length_c   1.000
_cell.angle_alpha   90.00
_cell.angle_beta   90.00
_cell.angle_gamma   90.00
#
_symmetry.space_group_name_H-M   'P 1'
#
loop_
_entity.id
_entity.type
_entity.pdbx_description
1 polymer ?
#
loop_
_entity_poly.entity_id
_entity_poly.type
_entity_poly.pdbx_seq_one_letter_code
_entity_poly.pdbx_strand_id
1 'polypeptide(L)'
;MAYHDLHLFHAWCQKVLPLVYDESLSYYEVLCKVCDYINQLIENDQYEKSELDLHSNQIGELQNLVQGMQAELDAIKNGEAEGMYINALRNYIDNNLEAIVGRVVKFVQFGLSQDGYFTALIPSTWDFITFDTIMDTESELYGHLVLNW
;
A
#
# COMPACT_ATOMS: atom_id res chain seq x y z
N MET A 1 3.41 -53.83 20.30
CA MET A 1 2.37 -52.83 20.64
C MET A 1 2.23 -52.86 22.15
N ALA A 2 2.77 -51.86 22.84
CA ALA A 2 2.81 -51.85 24.31
C ALA A 2 1.41 -51.53 24.85
N TYR A 3 0.76 -52.52 25.44
CA TYR A 3 -0.58 -52.37 26.02
C TYR A 3 -0.47 -51.39 27.19
N HIS A 4 -1.12 -50.23 27.08
CA HIS A 4 -1.20 -49.27 28.19
C HIS A 4 -2.16 -49.82 29.24
N ASP A 5 -1.81 -49.68 30.52
CA ASP A 5 -2.63 -50.16 31.62
C ASP A 5 -3.96 -49.39 31.66
N LEU A 6 -5.06 -50.08 31.34
CA LEU A 6 -6.41 -49.53 31.25
C LEU A 6 -7.17 -49.65 32.58
N HIS A 7 -6.49 -49.60 33.73
CA HIS A 7 -7.09 -49.77 35.06
C HIS A 7 -8.34 -48.88 35.30
N LEU A 8 -8.40 -47.68 34.71
CA LEU A 8 -9.54 -46.76 34.81
C LEU A 8 -10.81 -47.28 34.12
N PHE A 9 -10.66 -48.09 33.06
CA PHE A 9 -11.79 -48.66 32.32
C PHE A 9 -12.34 -49.94 32.96
N HIS A 10 -11.63 -50.52 33.94
CA HIS A 10 -12.03 -51.78 34.58
C HIS A 10 -13.38 -51.68 35.32
N ALA A 11 -13.71 -50.49 35.82
CA ALA A 11 -15.01 -50.20 36.45
C ALA A 11 -16.19 -50.25 35.45
N TRP A 12 -15.94 -49.94 34.19
CA TRP A 12 -16.93 -49.88 33.11
C TRP A 12 -17.12 -51.23 32.40
N CYS A 13 -16.16 -52.15 32.59
CA CYS A 13 -16.16 -53.49 32.01
C CYS A 13 -16.76 -54.57 32.92
N GLN A 14 -17.34 -54.21 34.08
CA GLN A 14 -17.93 -55.19 34.99
C GLN A 14 -19.28 -55.70 34.46
N LYS A 15 -19.45 -57.03 34.42
CA LYS A 15 -20.74 -57.66 34.11
C LYS A 15 -21.68 -57.54 35.31
N VAL A 16 -22.30 -56.37 35.47
CA VAL A 16 -23.39 -56.17 36.43
C VAL A 16 -24.73 -56.41 35.74
N LEU A 17 -25.55 -57.28 36.35
CA LEU A 17 -26.95 -57.46 35.97
C LEU A 17 -27.70 -56.14 36.27
N PRO A 18 -28.37 -55.51 35.29
CA PRO A 18 -29.14 -54.30 35.54
C PRO A 18 -30.20 -54.57 36.61
N LEU A 19 -30.21 -53.73 37.65
CA LEU A 19 -31.19 -53.84 38.74
C LEU A 19 -32.62 -53.47 38.28
N VAL A 20 -32.71 -52.72 37.18
CA VAL A 20 -33.96 -52.26 36.55
C VAL A 20 -33.79 -52.37 35.04
N TYR A 21 -34.78 -52.96 34.36
CA TYR A 21 -34.85 -53.00 32.89
C TYR A 21 -35.52 -51.70 32.40
N ASP A 22 -34.73 -50.67 32.12
CA ASP A 22 -35.19 -49.43 31.47
C ASP A 22 -34.83 -49.43 29.97
N GLU A 23 -35.13 -48.34 29.25
CA GLU A 23 -34.71 -48.14 27.85
C GLU A 23 -33.22 -47.77 27.71
N SER A 24 -32.37 -48.07 28.71
CA SER A 24 -30.95 -47.79 28.62
C SER A 24 -30.28 -48.59 27.50
N LEU A 25 -29.33 -47.93 26.84
CA LEU A 25 -28.51 -48.56 25.83
C LEU A 25 -27.72 -49.72 26.44
N SER A 26 -27.71 -50.86 25.74
CA SER A 26 -26.85 -51.97 26.17
C SER A 26 -25.39 -51.53 26.19
N TYR A 27 -24.58 -52.08 27.10
CA TYR A 27 -23.14 -51.78 27.18
C TYR A 27 -22.43 -51.92 25.82
N TYR A 28 -22.85 -52.88 25.00
CA TYR A 28 -22.31 -53.10 23.67
C TYR A 28 -22.68 -51.97 22.71
N GLU A 29 -23.91 -51.46 22.79
CA GLU A 29 -24.38 -50.35 21.95
C GLU A 29 -23.75 -49.01 22.35
N VAL A 30 -23.52 -48.78 23.65
CA VAL A 30 -22.73 -47.63 24.12
C VAL A 30 -21.30 -47.71 23.59
N LEU A 31 -20.67 -48.89 23.67
CA LEU A 31 -19.30 -49.10 23.16
C LEU A 31 -19.23 -48.82 21.66
N CYS A 32 -20.17 -49.36 20.87
CA CYS A 32 -20.24 -49.10 19.43
C CYS A 32 -20.39 -47.61 19.13
N LYS A 33 -21.32 -46.90 19.79
CA LYS A 33 -21.52 -45.46 19.59
C LYS A 33 -20.31 -44.63 19.98
N VAL A 34 -19.60 -45.01 21.04
CA VAL A 34 -18.35 -44.35 21.46
C VAL A 34 -17.25 -44.59 20.43
N CYS A 35 -17.09 -45.82 19.93
CA CYS A 35 -16.15 -46.12 18.85
C CYS A 35 -16.47 -45.33 17.57
N ASP A 36 -17.74 -45.27 17.17
CA ASP A 36 -18.17 -44.51 16.00
C ASP A 36 -17.88 -43.01 16.17
N TYR A 37 -18.16 -42.46 17.35
CA TYR A 37 -17.87 -41.06 17.65
C TYR A 37 -16.37 -40.76 17.67
N ILE A 38 -15.55 -41.65 18.25
CA ILE A 38 -14.08 -41.51 18.22
C ILE A 38 -13.56 -41.52 16.78
N ASN A 39 -14.09 -42.41 15.92
CA ASN A 39 -13.71 -42.43 14.51
C ASN A 39 -14.09 -41.12 13.80
N GLN A 40 -15.28 -40.58 14.07
CA GLN A 40 -15.68 -39.27 13.55
C GLN A 40 -14.77 -38.13 14.04
N LEU A 41 -14.35 -38.15 15.31
CA LEU A 41 -13.39 -37.19 15.83
C LEU A 41 -12.04 -37.28 15.13
N ILE A 42 -11.57 -38.50 14.83
CA ILE A 42 -10.32 -38.72 14.08
C ILE A 42 -10.45 -38.17 12.65
N GLU A 43 -11.58 -38.37 11.99
CA GLU A 43 -11.84 -37.83 10.65
C GLU A 43 -11.86 -36.30 10.65
N ASN A 44 -12.51 -35.69 11.66
CA ASN A 44 -12.53 -34.24 11.83
C ASN A 44 -11.12 -33.68 12.08
N ASP A 45 -10.33 -34.32 12.94
CA ASP A 45 -8.95 -33.90 13.24
C ASP A 45 -8.04 -33.97 11.99
N GLN A 46 -8.23 -35.00 11.15
CA GLN A 46 -7.53 -35.10 9.87
C GLN A 46 -7.94 -34.00 8.89
N TYR A 47 -9.24 -33.66 8.84
CA TYR A 47 -9.74 -32.56 8.02
C TYR A 47 -9.19 -31.21 8.50
N GLU A 48 -9.26 -30.93 9.80
CA GLU A 48 -8.73 -29.71 10.40
C GLU A 48 -7.22 -29.56 10.14
N LYS A 49 -6.46 -30.65 10.25
CA LYS A 49 -5.05 -30.65 9.88
C LYS A 49 -4.83 -30.28 8.43
N SER A 50 -5.64 -30.80 7.51
CA SER A 50 -5.52 -30.49 6.09
C SER A 50 -5.81 -29.01 5.77
N GLU A 51 -6.79 -28.42 6.45
CA GLU A 51 -7.10 -26.98 6.33
C GLU A 51 -5.97 -26.13 6.94
N LEU A 52 -5.41 -26.53 8.08
CA LEU A 52 -4.25 -25.85 8.67
C LEU A 52 -3.01 -25.88 7.76
N ASP A 53 -2.75 -27.02 7.10
CA ASP A 53 -1.66 -27.13 6.14
C ASP A 53 -1.89 -26.19 4.94
N LEU A 54 -3.13 -26.11 4.44
CA LEU A 54 -3.49 -25.20 3.35
C LEU A 54 -3.32 -23.73 3.74
N HIS A 55 -3.81 -23.34 4.91
CA HIS A 55 -3.65 -21.97 5.42
C HIS A 55 -2.18 -21.62 5.67
N SER A 56 -1.39 -22.55 6.20
CA SER A 56 0.06 -22.35 6.39
C SER A 56 0.75 -22.07 5.06
N ASN A 57 0.41 -22.82 4.00
CA ASN A 57 0.94 -22.58 2.66
C ASN A 57 0.55 -21.20 2.12
N GLN A 58 -0.73 -20.82 2.22
CA GLN A 58 -1.21 -19.51 1.79
C GLN A 58 -0.53 -18.35 2.54
N ILE A 59 -0.32 -18.49 3.85
CA ILE A 59 0.42 -17.52 4.66
C ILE A 59 1.87 -17.40 4.17
N GLY A 60 2.52 -18.52 3.85
CA GLY A 60 3.87 -18.53 3.27
C GLY A 60 3.94 -17.80 1.93
N GLU A 61 2.97 -18.03 1.03
CA GLU A 61 2.88 -17.32 -0.25
C GLU A 61 2.68 -15.81 -0.06
N LEU A 62 1.80 -15.42 0.84
CA LEU A 62 1.56 -14.01 1.18
C LEU A 62 2.82 -13.35 1.77
N GLN A 63 3.55 -14.04 2.64
CA GLN A 63 4.81 -13.55 3.19
C GLN A 63 5.86 -13.35 2.09
N ASN A 64 5.96 -14.27 1.13
CA ASN A 64 6.86 -14.12 -0.02
C ASN A 64 6.48 -12.92 -0.89
N LEU A 65 5.18 -12.72 -1.15
CA LEU A 65 4.70 -11.58 -1.91
C LEU A 65 5.03 -10.26 -1.21
N VAL A 66 4.76 -10.16 0.09
CA VAL A 66 5.06 -8.98 0.89
C VAL A 66 6.57 -8.68 0.92
N GLN A 67 7.42 -9.69 1.05
CA GLN A 67 8.87 -9.52 0.98
C GLN A 67 9.32 -9.03 -0.40
N GLY A 68 8.73 -9.56 -1.48
CA GLY A 68 9.00 -9.10 -2.84
C GLY A 68 8.63 -7.62 -3.03
N MET A 69 7.43 -7.23 -2.61
CA MET A 69 6.98 -5.83 -2.66
C MET A 69 7.89 -4.90 -1.84
N GLN A 70 8.32 -5.34 -0.66
CA GLN A 70 9.23 -4.56 0.17
C GLN A 70 10.57 -4.34 -0.54
N ALA A 71 11.12 -5.38 -1.17
CA ALA A 71 12.35 -5.27 -1.95
C ALA A 71 12.19 -4.32 -3.16
N GLU A 72 11.06 -4.37 -3.88
CA GLU A 72 10.76 -3.41 -4.94
C GLU A 72 10.69 -1.97 -4.43
N LEU A 73 10.01 -1.74 -3.30
CA LEU A 73 9.94 -0.42 -2.67
C LEU A 73 11.32 0.10 -2.24
N ASP A 74 12.17 -0.77 -1.70
CA ASP A 74 13.53 -0.40 -1.32
C ASP A 74 14.39 -0.08 -2.55
N ALA A 75 14.25 -0.83 -3.65
CA ALA A 75 14.89 -0.52 -4.93
C ALA A 75 14.44 0.85 -5.48
N ILE A 76 13.14 1.19 -5.35
CA ILE A 76 12.62 2.51 -5.73
C ILE A 76 13.21 3.61 -4.84
N LYS A 77 13.20 3.42 -3.53
CA LYS A 77 13.71 4.38 -2.54
C LYS A 77 15.19 4.67 -2.73
N ASN A 78 15.97 3.65 -3.09
CA ASN A 78 17.42 3.77 -3.29
C ASN A 78 17.80 4.20 -4.73
N GLY A 79 16.81 4.47 -5.59
CA GLY A 79 17.05 4.96 -6.95
C GLY A 79 17.43 3.88 -7.96
N GLU A 80 17.38 2.60 -7.61
CA GLU A 80 17.68 1.49 -8.53
C GLU A 80 16.63 1.37 -9.66
N ALA A 81 15.41 1.87 -9.41
CA ALA A 81 14.32 1.97 -10.38
C ALA A 81 14.17 3.37 -11.04
N GLU A 82 15.16 4.24 -10.89
CA GLU A 82 15.13 5.66 -11.32
C GLU A 82 14.70 5.84 -12.79
N GLY A 83 15.14 4.94 -13.69
CA GLY A 83 14.83 5.02 -15.11
C GLY A 83 13.33 4.99 -15.45
N MET A 84 12.50 4.26 -14.69
CA MET A 84 11.06 4.18 -14.95
C MET A 84 10.32 5.46 -14.57
N TYR A 85 10.62 6.01 -13.38
CA TYR A 85 9.99 7.25 -12.91
C TYR A 85 10.47 8.47 -13.69
N ILE A 86 11.75 8.52 -14.08
CA ILE A 86 12.27 9.58 -14.95
C ILE A 86 11.53 9.60 -16.28
N ASN A 87 11.29 8.45 -16.91
CA ASN A 87 10.60 8.39 -18.19
C ASN A 87 9.12 8.83 -18.05
N ALA A 88 8.44 8.42 -16.97
CA ALA A 88 7.08 8.86 -16.69
C ALA A 88 7.00 10.38 -16.43
N LEU A 89 7.93 10.91 -15.65
CA LEU A 89 8.02 12.36 -15.38
C LEU A 89 8.36 13.14 -16.65
N ARG A 90 9.30 12.64 -17.47
CA ARG A 90 9.63 13.24 -18.76
C ARG A 90 8.39 13.32 -19.64
N ASN A 91 7.67 12.21 -19.82
CA ASN A 91 6.45 12.19 -20.61
C ASN A 91 5.38 13.15 -20.05
N TYR A 92 5.23 13.24 -18.72
CA TYR A 92 4.32 14.20 -18.12
C TYR A 92 4.72 15.64 -18.40
N ILE A 93 6.00 15.97 -18.24
CA ILE A 93 6.53 17.31 -18.53
C ILE A 93 6.32 17.64 -20.01
N ASP A 94 6.67 16.73 -20.93
CA ASP A 94 6.52 16.94 -22.36
C ASP A 94 5.06 17.21 -22.75
N ASN A 95 4.12 16.47 -22.15
CA ASN A 95 2.69 16.64 -22.42
C ASN A 95 2.06 17.87 -21.74
N ASN A 96 2.70 18.44 -20.72
CA ASN A 96 2.15 19.55 -19.92
C ASN A 96 3.04 20.80 -19.95
N LEU A 97 4.01 20.85 -20.86
CA LEU A 97 5.05 21.88 -20.87
C LEU A 97 4.45 23.28 -20.95
N GLU A 98 3.45 23.49 -21.81
CA GLU A 98 2.79 24.79 -21.98
C GLU A 98 2.13 25.29 -20.68
N ALA A 99 1.40 24.41 -19.98
CA ALA A 99 0.75 24.75 -18.71
C ALA A 99 1.77 25.02 -17.59
N ILE A 100 2.88 24.26 -17.57
CA ILE A 100 3.98 24.48 -16.62
C ILE A 100 4.65 25.83 -16.90
N VAL A 101 4.99 26.11 -18.15
CA VAL A 101 5.60 27.38 -18.57
C VAL A 101 4.68 28.56 -18.27
N GLY A 102 3.38 28.46 -18.56
CA GLY A 102 2.42 29.54 -18.29
C GLY A 102 2.25 29.88 -16.80
N ARG A 103 2.61 28.97 -15.88
CA ARG A 103 2.61 29.22 -14.44
C ARG A 103 3.93 29.77 -13.91
N VAL A 104 5.04 29.35 -14.51
CA VAL A 104 6.40 29.65 -14.03
C VAL A 104 6.96 30.92 -14.67
N VAL A 105 6.75 31.08 -15.98
CA VAL A 105 7.28 32.21 -16.73
C VAL A 105 6.32 33.39 -16.59
N LYS A 106 6.82 34.45 -15.97
CA LYS A 106 6.12 35.74 -15.86
C LYS A 106 6.82 36.73 -16.78
N PHE A 107 6.06 37.61 -17.40
CA PHE A 107 6.59 38.62 -18.33
C PHE A 107 6.27 40.02 -17.82
N VAL A 108 7.18 40.95 -18.11
CA VAL A 108 6.88 42.38 -18.04
C VAL A 108 6.26 42.78 -19.36
N GLN A 109 5.09 43.41 -19.31
CA GLN A 109 4.44 43.95 -20.50
C GLN A 109 4.50 45.48 -20.49
N PHE A 110 4.94 46.08 -21.59
CA PHE A 110 4.96 47.53 -21.77
C PHE A 110 3.73 47.98 -22.55
N GLY A 111 3.22 49.16 -22.21
CA GLY A 111 2.07 49.75 -22.88
C GLY A 111 1.87 51.22 -22.53
N LEU A 112 0.75 51.78 -22.99
CA LEU A 112 0.32 53.12 -22.63
C LEU A 112 -0.89 53.05 -21.69
N SER A 113 -0.92 53.91 -20.69
CA SER A 113 -2.11 54.16 -19.87
C SER A 113 -3.20 54.86 -20.68
N GLN A 114 -4.43 54.91 -20.14
CA GLN A 114 -5.53 55.64 -20.77
C GLN A 114 -5.22 57.13 -20.97
N ASP A 115 -4.34 57.71 -20.13
CA ASP A 115 -3.91 59.09 -20.21
C ASP A 115 -2.64 59.29 -21.08
N GLY A 116 -2.16 58.22 -21.75
CA GLY A 116 -1.04 58.29 -22.71
C GLY A 116 0.35 58.15 -22.11
N TYR A 117 0.49 57.94 -20.80
CA TYR A 117 1.79 57.67 -20.17
C TYR A 117 2.29 56.26 -20.49
N PHE A 118 3.59 56.11 -20.73
CA PHE A 118 4.25 54.80 -20.84
C PHE A 118 4.28 54.09 -19.49
N THR A 119 3.82 52.84 -19.44
CA THR A 119 3.70 52.04 -18.22
C THR A 119 4.16 50.61 -18.44
N ALA A 120 4.77 50.02 -17.40
CA ALA A 120 5.15 48.61 -17.37
C ALA A 120 4.25 47.84 -16.39
N LEU A 121 3.60 46.76 -16.85
CA LEU A 121 2.90 45.81 -16.00
C LEU A 121 3.90 44.77 -15.52
N ILE A 122 4.32 44.90 -14.26
CA ILE A 122 5.31 44.02 -13.63
C ILE A 122 4.58 43.03 -12.72
N PRO A 123 4.85 41.71 -12.83
CA PRO A 123 4.30 40.73 -11.91
C PRO A 123 4.69 41.03 -10.46
N SER A 124 3.77 40.82 -9.51
CA SER A 124 4.01 41.16 -8.09
C SER A 124 5.21 40.47 -7.45
N THR A 125 5.62 39.30 -7.95
CA THR A 125 6.83 38.60 -7.47
C THR A 125 8.14 39.19 -8.00
N TRP A 126 8.05 40.15 -8.92
CA TRP A 126 9.16 40.85 -9.56
C TRP A 126 9.15 42.34 -9.14
N ASP A 127 8.67 42.65 -7.94
CA ASP A 127 8.70 44.02 -7.39
C ASP A 127 10.11 44.57 -7.18
N PHE A 128 11.12 43.70 -7.17
CA PHE A 128 12.54 44.05 -7.12
C PHE A 128 13.07 44.67 -8.42
N ILE A 129 12.39 44.53 -9.56
CA ILE A 129 12.81 45.18 -10.81
C ILE A 129 12.12 46.51 -11.03
N THR A 130 12.87 47.48 -11.54
CA THR A 130 12.34 48.77 -11.98
C THR A 130 12.90 49.12 -13.35
N PHE A 131 12.21 50.00 -14.08
CA PHE A 131 12.66 50.49 -15.37
C PHE A 131 12.79 52.00 -15.33
N ASP A 132 13.85 52.50 -15.96
CA ASP A 132 14.08 53.93 -16.13
C ASP A 132 14.48 54.25 -17.57
N THR A 133 14.42 55.51 -17.95
CA THR A 133 14.88 56.00 -19.26
C THR A 133 16.07 56.93 -19.04
N ILE A 134 17.15 56.70 -19.76
CA ILE A 134 18.33 57.57 -19.67
C ILE A 134 17.97 58.94 -20.25
N MET A 135 17.98 59.97 -19.40
CA MET A 135 17.67 61.37 -19.79
C MET A 135 18.91 62.25 -19.95
N ASP A 136 20.11 61.68 -19.89
CA ASP A 136 21.35 62.41 -20.13
C ASP A 136 21.62 62.54 -21.63
N THR A 137 21.53 63.77 -22.16
CA THR A 137 21.67 64.06 -23.60
C THR A 137 23.08 63.84 -24.14
N GLU A 138 24.09 63.77 -23.26
CA GLU A 138 25.48 63.49 -23.64
C GLU A 138 25.78 61.98 -23.64
N SER A 139 24.84 61.15 -23.16
CA SER A 139 24.97 59.70 -23.15
C SER A 139 24.65 59.10 -24.53
N GLU A 140 25.48 58.17 -24.99
CA GLU A 140 25.19 57.39 -26.20
C GLU A 140 23.90 56.56 -26.10
N LEU A 141 23.40 56.33 -24.88
CA LEU A 141 22.18 55.59 -24.60
C LEU A 141 21.00 56.51 -24.26
N TYR A 142 21.09 57.80 -24.57
CA TYR A 142 20.00 58.75 -24.36
C TYR A 142 18.67 58.24 -24.95
N GLY A 143 17.62 58.24 -24.12
CA GLY A 143 16.29 57.76 -24.48
C GLY A 143 16.10 56.24 -24.43
N HIS A 144 17.13 55.47 -24.06
CA HIS A 144 17.00 54.02 -23.92
C HIS A 144 16.31 53.64 -22.61
N LEU A 145 15.45 52.62 -22.68
CA LEU A 145 14.88 51.96 -21.51
C LEU A 145 15.93 51.05 -20.86
N VAL A 146 16.18 51.25 -19.57
CA VAL A 146 17.14 50.48 -18.78
C VAL A 146 16.42 49.75 -17.67
N LEU A 147 16.76 48.48 -17.49
CA LEU A 147 16.32 47.65 -16.37
C LEU A 147 17.28 47.87 -15.21
N ASN A 148 16.72 48.16 -14.03
CA ASN A 148 17.43 48.16 -12.75
C ASN A 148 16.89 47.01 -11.91
N TRP A 149 17.76 46.17 -11.37
CA TRP A 149 17.41 44.96 -10.61
C TRP A 149 18.33 44.76 -9.40
#